data_AF-A0A920MD12-F1
#
_entry.id   AF-A0A920MD12-F1
#
_cell.length_a   1.000
_cell.length_b   1.000
_cell.length_c   1.000
_cell.angle_alpha   90.00
_cell.angle_beta   90.00
_cell.angle_gamma   90.00
#
_symmetry.space_group_name_H-M   'P 1'
#
loop_
_entity.id
_entity.type
_entity.pdbx_description
1 polymer ?
#
loop_
_entity_poly.entity_id
_entity_poly.type
_entity_poly.pdbx_seq_one_letter_code
_entity_poly.pdbx_strand_id
1 'polypeptide(L)' 'MLRLIENMTLGRNAVAYLTESMHGAGSPQAQRIQISRKVDIEEKKNFAKKLSGIIKREE' A
#
# COMPACT_ATOMS: atom_id res chain seq x y z
N MET A 1 9.27 20.86 -24.44
CA MET A 1 8.44 19.77 -23.87
C MET A 1 9.22 18.47 -23.65
N LEU A 2 9.84 17.86 -24.67
CA LEU A 2 10.57 16.57 -24.48
C LEU A 2 11.65 16.62 -23.37
N ARG A 3 12.42 17.71 -23.28
CA ARG A 3 13.41 17.91 -22.20
C ARG A 3 12.82 18.01 -20.79
N LEU A 4 11.58 18.49 -20.67
CA LEU A 4 10.89 18.51 -19.38
C LEU A 4 10.53 17.09 -18.94
N ILE A 5 9.99 16.29 -19.87
CA ILE A 5 9.65 14.89 -19.62
C ILE A 5 10.91 14.13 -19.22
N GLU A 6 11.98 14.23 -20.02
CA GLU A 6 13.27 13.63 -19.73
C GLU A 6 13.78 14.02 -18.34
N ASN A 7 13.70 15.29 -17.96
CA ASN A 7 14.15 15.73 -16.64
C ASN A 7 13.33 15.12 -15.48
N MET A 8 12.02 14.93 -15.66
CA MET A 8 11.14 14.37 -14.63
C MET A 8 11.19 12.84 -14.56
N THR A 9 11.58 12.17 -15.65
CA THR A 9 11.59 10.69 -15.71
C THR A 9 12.98 10.09 -15.59
N LEU A 10 14.02 10.78 -16.05
CA LEU A 10 15.40 10.28 -16.12
C LEU A 10 16.48 11.30 -15.69
N GLY A 11 16.13 12.58 -15.60
CA GLY A 11 17.06 13.65 -15.21
C GLY A 11 17.05 13.94 -13.71
N ARG A 12 17.49 15.14 -13.33
CA ARG A 12 17.73 15.50 -11.93
C ARG A 12 16.46 15.47 -11.09
N ASN A 13 15.33 15.89 -11.67
CA ASN A 13 14.06 15.91 -10.94
C ASN A 13 13.45 14.51 -10.78
N ALA A 14 13.90 13.51 -11.55
CA ALA A 14 13.46 12.13 -11.40
C ALA A 14 13.86 11.52 -10.06
N VAL A 15 14.92 12.02 -9.41
CA VAL A 15 15.32 11.56 -8.07
C VAL A 15 14.26 11.90 -7.04
N ALA A 16 13.81 13.16 -7.00
CA ALA A 16 12.72 13.58 -6.12
C ALA A 16 11.38 12.98 -6.57
N TYR A 17 11.12 12.90 -7.87
CA TYR A 17 9.82 12.42 -8.33
C TYR A 17 9.64 10.90 -8.19
N LEU A 18 10.66 10.10 -8.49
CA LEU A 18 10.57 8.63 -8.49
C LEU A 18 11.19 8.01 -7.24
N THR A 19 12.46 8.31 -6.95
CA THR A 19 13.19 7.64 -5.87
C THR A 19 12.71 8.10 -4.49
N GLU A 20 12.52 9.40 -4.30
CA GLU A 20 11.96 9.95 -3.06
C GLU A 20 10.50 9.54 -2.88
N SER A 21 9.66 9.50 -3.93
CA SER A 21 8.30 8.93 -3.79
C SER A 21 8.30 7.47 -3.33
N MET A 22 9.33 6.69 -3.69
CA MET A 22 9.43 5.27 -3.32
C MET A 22 9.98 5.04 -1.90
N HIS A 23 10.88 5.91 -1.43
CA HIS A 23 11.62 5.70 -0.17
C HIS A 23 11.36 6.79 0.89
N GLY A 24 10.74 7.89 0.50
CA GLY A 24 10.32 8.97 1.37
C GLY A 24 9.32 8.45 2.39
N ALA A 25 9.53 8.85 3.65
CA ALA A 25 8.82 8.30 4.81
C ALA A 25 8.97 6.76 4.99
N GLY A 26 9.96 6.14 4.36
CA GLY A 26 10.28 4.72 4.46
C GLY A 26 10.00 3.96 3.16
N SER A 27 10.69 2.82 2.98
CA SER A 27 10.49 1.96 1.83
C SER A 27 9.08 1.36 1.80
N PRO A 28 8.59 0.83 0.66
CA PRO A 28 7.24 0.28 0.56
C PRO A 28 6.97 -0.85 1.58
N GLN A 29 8.02 -1.58 1.97
CA GLN A 29 7.92 -2.63 2.97
C GLN A 29 7.58 -2.11 4.37
N ALA A 30 8.04 -0.91 4.74
CA ALA A 30 7.70 -0.29 6.02
C ALA A 30 6.18 -0.07 6.13
N GLN A 31 5.56 0.42 5.06
CA GLN A 31 4.11 0.65 5.01
C GLN A 31 3.33 -0.67 5.03
N ARG A 32 3.77 -1.70 4.30
CA ARG A 32 3.15 -3.04 4.34
C ARG A 32 3.11 -3.61 5.76
N ILE A 33 4.21 -3.46 6.51
CA ILE A 33 4.28 -3.89 7.92
C ILE A 33 3.29 -3.09 8.78
N GLN A 34 3.25 -1.76 8.63
CA GLN A 34 2.34 -0.91 9.40
C GLN A 34 0.86 -1.19 9.11
N ILE A 35 0.51 -1.41 7.84
CA ILE A 35 -0.83 -1.82 7.44
C ILE A 35 -1.17 -3.17 8.08
N SER A 36 -0.28 -4.16 7.99
CA SER A 36 -0.50 -5.47 8.59
C SER A 36 -0.69 -5.42 10.12
N ARG A 37 -0.07 -4.46 10.81
CA ARG A 37 -0.24 -4.26 12.26
C ARG A 37 -1.56 -3.59 12.63
N LYS A 38 -2.10 -2.74 11.75
CA LYS A 38 -3.33 -1.98 11.99
C LYS A 38 -4.58 -2.67 11.48
N VAL A 39 -4.46 -3.53 10.48
CA VAL A 39 -5.59 -4.29 9.95
C VAL A 39 -5.95 -5.39 10.94
N ASP A 40 -7.20 -5.38 11.40
CA ASP A 40 -7.77 -6.53 12.08
C ASP A 40 -8.08 -7.65 11.08
N ILE A 41 -7.19 -8.63 11.02
CA ILE A 41 -7.33 -9.79 10.14
C ILE A 41 -8.32 -10.81 10.71
N GLU A 42 -8.46 -10.90 12.03
CA GLU A 42 -9.35 -11.88 12.65
C GLU A 42 -10.81 -11.49 12.49
N GLU A 43 -11.15 -10.21 12.63
CA GLU A 43 -12.48 -9.71 12.33
C GLU A 43 -12.86 -9.98 10.86
N LYS A 44 -11.95 -9.70 9.93
CA LYS A 44 -12.15 -10.00 8.50
C LYS A 44 -12.35 -11.48 8.22
N LYS A 45 -11.61 -12.36 8.91
CA LYS A 45 -11.82 -13.81 8.83
C LYS A 45 -13.21 -14.19 9.36
N ASN A 46 -13.66 -13.57 10.45
CA ASN A 46 -15.00 -13.83 11.00
C ASN A 46 -16.10 -13.41 10.02
N PHE A 47 -15.95 -12.25 9.36
CA PHE A 47 -16.87 -11.87 8.27
C PHE A 47 -16.88 -12.89 7.14
N ALA A 48 -15.71 -13.34 6.68
CA ALA A 48 -15.62 -14.36 5.64
C ALA A 48 -16.31 -15.67 6.04
N LYS A 49 -16.08 -16.15 7.27
CA LYS A 49 -16.73 -17.36 7.81
C LYS A 49 -18.25 -17.23 7.96
N LYS A 50 -18.74 -16.06 8.38
CA LYS A 50 -20.18 -15.75 8.45
C LYS A 50 -20.82 -15.77 7.06
N LEU A 51 -20.16 -15.19 6.06
CA LEU A 51 -20.64 -15.15 4.67
C LEU A 51 -20.59 -16.51 3.99
N SER A 52 -19.57 -17.33 4.27
CA SER A 52 -19.43 -18.67 3.69
C SER A 52 -20.24 -19.75 4.42
N GLY A 53 -21.03 -19.38 5.44
CA GLY A 53 -21.85 -20.31 6.22
C GLY A 53 -21.07 -21.25 7.15
N ILE A 54 -19.77 -21.01 7.37
CA ILE A 54 -18.95 -21.79 8.32
C ILE A 54 -19.36 -21.46 9.75
N ILE A 55 -19.73 -20.20 10.02
CA ILE A 55 -20.24 -19.73 11.30
C ILE A 55 -21.64 -19.16 11.08
N LYS A 56 -22.57 -19.45 12.01
CA LYS A 56 -23.93 -18.91 11.96
C LYS A 56 -23.87 -17.38 12.05
N ARG A 57 -24.56 -16.72 11.12
CA ARG A 57 -24.70 -15.27 11.14
C ARG A 57 -25.61 -14.90 12.32
N GLU A 58 -25.11 -14.11 13.25
CA GLU A 58 -25.96 -13.41 14.21
C GLU A 58 -26.72 -12.35 13.43
N GLU A 59 -28.04 -12.40 13.49
CA GLU A 59 -28.95 -11.41 12.89
C GLU A 59 -28.98 -10.13 13.72
#